data_AF-A0A1Y0INS1-F1
#
_entry.id   AF-A0A1Y0INS1-F1
#
_cell.length_a   1.000
_cell.length_b   1.000
_cell.length_c   1.000
_cell.angle_alpha   90.00
_cell.angle_beta   90.00
_cell.angle_gamma   90.00
#
_symmetry.space_group_name_H-M   'P 1'
#
loop_
_entity.id
_entity.type
_entity.pdbx_description
1 polymer ?
#
loop_
_entity_poly.entity_id
_entity_poly.type
_entity_poly.pdbx_seq_one_letter_code
_entity_poly.pdbx_strand_id
1 'polypeptide(L)'
;MFTLLLMLCLIVPLFPVSAATAAEPFAVIGISTSSNRTGAEFANVTVPVGGVISPNSTGVLIGLSHAVTDQAALRPRVTVQDSAGQDPGLNVNFSYYKTISLTLDSGFLKKNETYTVTIKGDPKPVLEGGVAIPSDVVVTFKTDDAPYYKMEYLQNATYPTLPSMTVLPFEAEAGSFVFQILTEWQNSREWTRSVKAVLTDEATGETVADATYQQGGVYKLNLPHSGRYVLTVAVASTDMEGGVAVNIGANELKLDDTYIPRLTTSLGKHFQLFDKARDITALIKPDAGVKQLHVYIDEEPYMENILNADRSMKKVVIDPAKLKDGLHTLTIAAESKTSNNVGGSVLGFYSEGHQTFTDMPRKHWASRQVEMLNMIGAINGRTATTFVPDAKVTREEFATMAAKTLGITATRPSPFYDVGPKRWAKPYIAAMAEQGWLVGEKVGSYMYFYPDRNISRAEAATILGRIHEIANSSANWSYYQSYSDFNTVPAWAQPSVAILTYNKWLSGQGDGKFHPNDNLSRAEAAAMLYKFLPF
;
A
#
# COMPACT_ATOMS: atom_id res chain seq x y z
N MET A 1 30.18 -58.31 12.43
CA MET A 1 28.96 -58.52 11.62
C MET A 1 28.77 -57.25 10.80
N PHE A 2 29.12 -57.33 9.50
CA PHE A 2 28.80 -56.43 8.37
C PHE A 2 28.79 -54.88 8.59
N THR A 3 29.87 -54.15 8.24
CA THR A 3 30.12 -53.34 7.00
C THR A 3 29.70 -51.86 7.19
N LEU A 4 30.54 -50.84 7.44
CA LEU A 4 31.74 -50.29 6.73
C LEU A 4 31.35 -49.58 5.40
N LEU A 5 31.58 -48.28 5.15
CA LEU A 5 32.84 -47.60 4.75
C LEU A 5 32.64 -46.04 4.83
N LEU A 6 33.52 -45.22 5.43
CA LEU A 6 34.84 -44.67 4.99
C LEU A 6 34.73 -43.60 3.85
N MET A 7 35.57 -42.58 3.69
CA MET A 7 36.59 -41.84 4.47
C MET A 7 37.18 -40.75 3.54
N LEU A 8 37.74 -39.70 4.15
CA LEU A 8 38.76 -38.72 3.72
C LEU A 8 39.46 -38.75 2.33
N CYS A 9 39.64 -37.50 1.83
CA CYS A 9 40.85 -36.81 1.32
C CYS A 9 41.66 -37.28 0.08
N LEU A 10 41.80 -36.29 -0.83
CA LEU A 10 42.97 -35.83 -1.61
C LEU A 10 43.70 -36.80 -2.57
N ILE A 11 43.73 -36.42 -3.86
CA ILE A 11 44.92 -36.08 -4.68
C ILE A 11 44.47 -35.83 -6.14
N VAL A 12 44.97 -34.76 -6.75
CA VAL A 12 44.80 -34.40 -8.18
C VAL A 12 45.69 -35.28 -9.06
N PRO A 13 45.24 -35.66 -10.27
CA PRO A 13 46.10 -35.38 -11.44
C PRO A 13 45.33 -34.81 -12.65
N LEU A 14 46.09 -34.03 -13.43
CA LEU A 14 45.75 -33.38 -14.70
C LEU A 14 45.57 -34.40 -15.86
N PHE A 15 44.48 -34.22 -16.63
CA PHE A 15 44.14 -34.53 -18.05
C PHE A 15 44.58 -35.88 -18.72
N PRO A 16 43.70 -36.48 -19.54
CA PRO A 16 43.57 -36.03 -20.93
C PRO A 16 42.12 -35.75 -21.38
N VAL A 17 42.03 -34.79 -22.30
CA VAL A 17 40.85 -34.51 -23.14
C VAL A 17 40.46 -35.80 -23.88
N SER A 18 39.24 -36.28 -23.67
CA SER A 18 38.62 -37.36 -24.43
C SER A 18 37.33 -36.84 -25.05
N ALA A 19 37.34 -36.83 -26.39
CA ALA A 19 36.25 -36.67 -27.36
C ALA A 19 34.90 -36.15 -26.86
N ALA A 20 34.47 -35.02 -27.44
CA ALA A 20 33.10 -34.54 -27.43
C ALA A 20 32.12 -35.67 -27.78
N THR A 21 31.40 -36.16 -26.78
CA THR A 21 30.19 -36.95 -26.99
C THR A 21 29.16 -36.03 -27.63
N ALA A 22 28.50 -36.50 -28.68
CA ALA A 22 27.44 -35.79 -29.36
C ALA A 22 26.49 -35.15 -28.34
N ALA A 23 26.30 -33.83 -28.43
CA ALA A 23 25.41 -33.08 -27.55
C ALA A 23 24.02 -33.73 -27.61
N GLU A 24 23.52 -34.22 -26.46
CA GLU A 24 22.15 -34.70 -26.39
C GLU A 24 21.20 -33.57 -26.82
N PRO A 25 20.16 -33.87 -27.63
CA PRO A 25 19.20 -32.86 -28.03
C PRO A 25 18.55 -32.24 -26.79
N PHE A 26 18.31 -30.93 -26.81
CA PHE A 26 17.51 -30.28 -25.79
C PHE A 26 16.17 -31.00 -25.65
N ALA A 27 15.90 -31.55 -24.47
CA ALA A 27 14.60 -32.10 -24.14
C ALA A 27 13.72 -30.97 -23.57
N VAL A 28 12.47 -30.91 -24.03
CA VAL A 28 11.43 -30.12 -23.36
C VAL A 28 11.16 -30.80 -22.02
N ILE A 29 11.55 -30.16 -20.92
CA ILE A 29 11.38 -30.71 -19.57
C ILE A 29 9.90 -30.68 -19.17
N GLY A 30 9.16 -29.71 -19.70
CA GLY A 30 7.72 -29.56 -19.49
C GLY A 30 7.20 -28.23 -19.98
N ILE A 31 5.88 -28.19 -20.15
CA ILE A 31 5.11 -26.94 -20.25
C ILE A 31 4.57 -26.70 -18.85
N SER A 32 4.97 -25.62 -18.17
CA SER A 32 4.33 -25.26 -16.90
C SER A 32 3.44 -24.05 -17.05
N THR A 33 2.40 -23.99 -16.25
CA THR A 33 1.69 -22.73 -16.02
C THR A 33 2.28 -22.06 -14.80
N SER A 34 2.63 -20.78 -14.92
CA SER A 34 2.98 -19.98 -13.74
C SER A 34 1.71 -19.44 -13.11
N SER A 35 1.58 -19.56 -11.79
CA SER A 35 0.61 -18.76 -11.03
C SER A 35 1.41 -17.79 -10.17
N ASN A 36 1.24 -16.49 -10.40
CA ASN A 36 1.88 -15.46 -9.58
C ASN A 36 1.29 -15.46 -8.16
N ARG A 37 1.81 -16.31 -7.29
CA ARG A 37 1.70 -16.11 -5.83
C ARG A 37 3.00 -15.49 -5.34
N THR A 38 3.02 -14.16 -5.30
CA THR A 38 3.77 -13.34 -4.34
C THR A 38 5.05 -13.97 -3.76
N GLY A 39 6.14 -13.98 -4.52
CA GLY A 39 7.49 -14.14 -3.97
C GLY A 39 7.84 -15.42 -3.19
N ALA A 40 7.04 -16.48 -3.25
CA ALA A 40 7.37 -17.78 -2.65
C ALA A 40 6.94 -18.89 -3.61
N GLU A 41 7.95 -19.56 -4.19
CA GLU A 41 7.87 -20.76 -5.04
C GLU A 41 6.84 -20.73 -6.18
N PHE A 42 7.34 -20.70 -7.43
CA PHE A 42 6.52 -21.02 -8.60
C PHE A 42 5.92 -22.41 -8.41
N ALA A 43 4.61 -22.49 -8.11
CA ALA A 43 3.88 -23.75 -8.20
C ALA A 43 3.74 -24.11 -9.68
N ASN A 44 4.78 -24.73 -10.24
CA ASN A 44 4.80 -25.21 -11.60
C ASN A 44 3.83 -26.40 -11.72
N VAL A 45 2.69 -26.20 -12.40
CA VAL A 45 1.86 -27.34 -12.83
C VAL A 45 2.38 -27.79 -14.18
N THR A 46 3.06 -28.94 -14.22
CA THR A 46 3.58 -29.52 -15.46
C THR A 46 2.43 -30.11 -16.29
N VAL A 47 2.26 -29.56 -17.48
CA VAL A 47 1.35 -30.01 -18.53
C VAL A 47 2.17 -30.79 -19.57
N PRO A 48 1.71 -31.97 -20.02
CA PRO A 48 2.40 -32.71 -21.08
C PRO A 48 2.35 -31.93 -22.41
N VAL A 49 3.31 -32.21 -23.30
CA VAL A 49 3.32 -31.66 -24.67
C VAL A 49 2.02 -32.03 -25.38
N GLY A 50 1.35 -31.06 -26.00
CA GLY A 50 0.01 -31.23 -26.58
C GLY A 50 -1.14 -31.18 -25.56
N GLY A 51 -0.85 -30.94 -24.28
CA GLY A 51 -1.85 -30.83 -23.24
C GLY A 51 -2.66 -29.53 -23.28
N VAL A 52 -3.76 -29.53 -22.52
CA VAL A 52 -4.66 -28.38 -22.40
C VAL A 52 -4.21 -27.49 -21.25
N ILE A 53 -4.04 -26.20 -21.51
CA ILE A 53 -3.66 -25.18 -20.53
C ILE A 53 -4.93 -24.60 -19.91
N SER A 54 -4.88 -24.09 -18.67
CA SER A 54 -6.01 -23.44 -17.99
C SER A 54 -5.74 -21.94 -17.75
N PRO A 55 -6.77 -21.06 -17.74
CA PRO A 55 -6.63 -19.61 -17.62
C PRO A 55 -6.25 -19.10 -16.24
N ASN A 56 -6.07 -19.97 -15.25
CA ASN A 56 -5.59 -19.58 -13.91
C ASN A 56 -4.10 -19.22 -13.87
N SER A 57 -3.45 -19.12 -15.03
CA SER A 57 -2.01 -18.92 -15.19
C SER A 57 -1.69 -17.51 -15.68
N THR A 58 -0.60 -16.93 -15.19
CA THR A 58 -0.05 -15.65 -15.65
C THR A 58 0.85 -15.80 -16.88
N GLY A 59 0.95 -17.02 -17.41
CA GLY A 59 1.68 -17.31 -18.63
C GLY A 59 2.04 -18.79 -18.73
N VAL A 60 2.47 -19.17 -19.92
CA VAL A 60 2.96 -20.50 -20.25
C VAL A 60 4.47 -20.47 -20.23
N LEU A 61 5.08 -21.29 -19.37
CA LEU A 61 6.51 -21.49 -19.26
C LEU A 61 6.91 -22.74 -20.05
N ILE A 62 7.80 -22.59 -21.02
CA ILE A 62 8.44 -23.72 -21.70
C ILE A 62 9.86 -23.84 -21.15
N GLY A 63 10.13 -24.92 -20.42
CA GLY A 63 11.43 -25.22 -19.84
C GLY A 63 12.28 -26.10 -20.75
N LEU A 64 13.48 -25.64 -21.10
CA LEU A 64 14.49 -26.43 -21.80
C LEU A 64 15.61 -26.86 -20.84
N SER A 65 15.95 -28.14 -20.78
CA SER A 65 17.11 -28.62 -19.99
C SER A 65 18.34 -28.75 -20.85
N HIS A 66 19.37 -27.97 -20.50
CA HIS A 66 20.76 -28.37 -20.64
C HIS A 66 21.55 -27.64 -19.53
N ALA A 67 22.60 -28.24 -18.98
CA ALA A 67 23.42 -27.58 -17.97
C ALA A 67 24.18 -26.41 -18.63
N VAL A 68 23.62 -25.20 -18.58
CA VAL A 68 24.30 -24.00 -19.09
C VAL A 68 25.21 -23.48 -17.98
N THR A 69 26.53 -23.59 -18.17
CA THR A 69 27.53 -23.09 -17.22
C THR A 69 27.84 -21.60 -17.38
N ASP A 70 27.37 -20.97 -18.46
CA ASP A 70 27.62 -19.54 -18.71
C ASP A 70 26.31 -18.76 -18.94
N GLN A 71 26.08 -17.72 -18.15
CA GLN A 71 24.80 -16.98 -18.08
C GLN A 71 24.66 -15.91 -19.17
N ALA A 72 25.66 -15.73 -20.04
CA ALA A 72 25.63 -14.70 -21.07
C ALA A 72 25.41 -15.28 -22.49
N ALA A 73 24.36 -14.79 -23.14
CA ALA A 73 24.14 -14.79 -24.60
C ALA A 73 23.54 -16.04 -25.30
N LEU A 74 22.35 -16.49 -24.87
CA LEU A 74 21.48 -17.36 -25.68
C LEU A 74 20.10 -16.71 -25.90
N ARG A 75 19.92 -15.91 -26.95
CA ARG A 75 18.58 -15.50 -27.42
C ARG A 75 18.20 -16.36 -28.64
N PRO A 76 17.58 -17.54 -28.46
CA PRO A 76 17.17 -18.33 -29.60
C PRO A 76 16.13 -17.57 -30.42
N ARG A 77 16.10 -17.79 -31.74
CA ARG A 77 15.01 -17.28 -32.57
C ARG A 77 13.76 -18.07 -32.26
N VAL A 78 12.72 -17.40 -31.79
CA VAL A 78 11.43 -18.02 -31.48
C VAL A 78 10.37 -17.44 -32.38
N THR A 79 9.57 -18.32 -32.98
CA THR A 79 8.36 -17.95 -33.71
C THR A 79 7.18 -18.60 -33.02
N VAL A 80 6.09 -17.86 -32.84
CA VAL A 80 4.83 -18.39 -32.33
C VAL A 80 3.78 -18.29 -33.42
N GLN A 81 2.98 -19.33 -33.58
CA GLN A 81 1.91 -19.40 -34.57
C GLN A 81 0.61 -19.88 -33.92
N ASP A 82 -0.51 -19.28 -34.32
CA ASP A 82 -1.85 -19.79 -34.01
C ASP A 82 -2.29 -20.92 -34.95
N SER A 83 -3.52 -21.43 -34.82
CA SER A 83 -4.04 -22.49 -35.69
C SER A 83 -4.14 -22.11 -37.16
N ALA A 84 -4.17 -20.81 -37.48
CA ALA A 84 -4.14 -20.29 -38.84
C ALA A 84 -2.71 -20.08 -39.38
N GLY A 85 -1.69 -20.38 -38.59
CA GLY A 85 -0.28 -20.21 -38.96
C GLY A 85 0.21 -18.76 -38.88
N GLN A 86 -0.56 -17.85 -38.28
CA GLN A 86 -0.22 -16.43 -38.16
C GLN A 86 0.53 -16.15 -36.87
N ASP A 87 1.39 -15.13 -36.86
CA ASP A 87 2.02 -14.63 -35.63
C ASP A 87 0.96 -13.91 -34.78
N PRO A 88 0.59 -14.44 -33.60
CA PRO A 88 -0.42 -13.84 -32.75
C PRO A 88 0.07 -12.56 -32.02
N GLY A 89 1.33 -12.14 -32.19
CA GLY A 89 1.88 -10.97 -31.53
C GLY A 89 2.14 -11.19 -30.03
N LEU A 90 2.42 -12.44 -29.65
CA LEU A 90 2.66 -12.81 -28.25
C LEU A 90 4.00 -12.27 -27.75
N ASN A 91 4.00 -11.68 -26.56
CA ASN A 91 5.24 -11.30 -25.88
C ASN A 91 6.00 -12.55 -25.41
N VAL A 92 7.26 -12.64 -25.81
CA VAL A 92 8.17 -13.75 -25.47
C VAL A 92 9.27 -13.23 -24.56
N ASN A 93 9.25 -13.66 -23.30
CA ASN A 93 10.29 -13.31 -22.32
C ASN A 93 11.22 -14.49 -22.03
N PHE A 94 12.52 -14.18 -21.91
CA PHE A 94 13.56 -15.14 -21.57
C PHE A 94 14.06 -14.91 -20.14
N SER A 95 14.08 -15.97 -19.33
CA SER A 95 14.74 -15.99 -18.02
C SER A 95 15.76 -17.12 -17.95
N TYR A 96 16.92 -16.83 -17.34
CA TYR A 96 18.05 -17.76 -17.23
C TYR A 96 18.23 -18.14 -15.76
N TYR A 97 17.68 -19.30 -15.37
CA TYR A 97 17.89 -19.86 -14.03
C TYR A 97 18.07 -21.37 -14.14
N LYS A 98 19.31 -21.83 -14.35
CA LYS A 98 19.70 -23.23 -14.63
C LYS A 98 18.99 -23.91 -15.83
N THR A 99 17.99 -23.26 -16.42
CA THR A 99 17.14 -23.64 -17.55
C THR A 99 16.80 -22.38 -18.36
N ILE A 100 16.52 -22.53 -19.65
CA ILE A 100 15.93 -21.46 -20.47
C ILE A 100 14.41 -21.56 -20.29
N SER A 101 13.80 -20.50 -19.76
CA SER A 101 12.34 -20.38 -19.65
C SER A 101 11.83 -19.40 -20.69
N LEU A 102 10.90 -19.86 -21.52
CA LEU A 102 10.12 -19.02 -22.43
C LEU A 102 8.76 -18.73 -21.78
N THR A 103 8.43 -17.47 -21.52
CA THR A 103 7.10 -17.09 -21.01
C THR A 103 6.27 -16.49 -22.14
N LEU A 104 5.12 -17.10 -22.44
CA LEU A 104 4.05 -16.48 -23.21
C LEU A 104 3.07 -15.84 -22.24
N ASP A 105 2.87 -14.54 -22.35
CA ASP A 105 1.93 -13.81 -21.51
C ASP A 105 0.50 -14.31 -21.76
N SER A 106 -0.20 -14.76 -20.71
CA SER A 106 -1.53 -15.35 -20.84
C SER A 106 -2.55 -14.35 -21.37
N GLY A 107 -2.26 -13.05 -21.29
CA GLY A 107 -3.16 -12.00 -21.74
C GLY A 107 -3.43 -11.88 -23.24
N PHE A 108 -2.79 -12.71 -24.04
CA PHE A 108 -2.89 -12.67 -25.49
C PHE A 108 -3.29 -14.03 -26.08
N LEU A 109 -3.59 -15.01 -25.22
CA LEU A 109 -4.04 -16.33 -25.62
C LEU A 109 -5.57 -16.33 -25.84
N LYS A 110 -6.03 -16.81 -26.99
CA LYS A 110 -7.45 -16.94 -27.33
C LYS A 110 -8.01 -18.23 -26.70
N LYS A 111 -9.31 -18.24 -26.40
CA LYS A 111 -10.03 -19.44 -25.95
C LYS A 111 -10.06 -20.52 -27.04
N ASN A 112 -9.95 -21.79 -26.65
CA ASN A 112 -10.04 -22.97 -27.52
C ASN A 112 -9.11 -22.92 -28.75
N GLU A 113 -7.98 -22.24 -28.63
CA GLU A 113 -7.00 -21.98 -29.67
C GLU A 113 -5.80 -22.91 -29.53
N THR A 114 -5.20 -23.27 -30.65
CA THR A 114 -3.99 -24.08 -30.67
C THR A 114 -2.80 -23.22 -31.03
N TYR A 115 -1.78 -23.25 -30.18
CA TYR A 115 -0.55 -22.50 -30.38
C TYR A 115 0.60 -23.46 -30.66
N THR A 116 1.41 -23.11 -31.64
CA THR A 116 2.67 -23.80 -31.97
C THR A 116 3.82 -22.83 -31.77
N VAL A 117 4.69 -23.14 -30.82
CA VAL A 117 5.92 -22.42 -30.55
C VAL A 117 7.07 -23.18 -31.19
N THR A 118 7.80 -22.52 -32.07
CA THR A 118 9.01 -23.07 -32.69
C THR A 118 10.21 -22.26 -32.21
N ILE A 119 11.10 -22.93 -31.47
CA ILE A 119 12.41 -22.42 -31.09
C ILE A 119 13.38 -22.95 -32.14
N LYS A 120 13.91 -22.06 -32.98
CA LYS A 120 14.82 -22.46 -34.05
C LYS A 120 16.14 -22.95 -33.48
N GLY A 121 16.57 -24.10 -33.96
CA GLY A 121 17.90 -24.62 -33.66
C GLY A 121 18.97 -23.72 -34.26
N ASP A 122 20.01 -23.45 -33.49
CA ASP A 122 21.25 -22.88 -33.99
C ASP A 122 22.39 -23.86 -33.71
N PRO A 123 22.93 -24.52 -34.76
CA PRO A 123 24.01 -25.49 -34.58
C PRO A 123 25.35 -24.83 -34.23
N LYS A 124 25.44 -23.49 -34.24
CA LYS A 124 26.65 -22.75 -33.85
C LYS A 124 26.39 -21.98 -32.54
N PRO A 125 27.24 -22.12 -31.51
CA PRO A 125 27.13 -21.28 -30.32
C PRO A 125 27.43 -19.82 -30.70
N VAL A 126 26.57 -18.90 -30.25
CA VAL A 126 26.61 -17.48 -30.65
C VAL A 126 27.84 -16.76 -30.08
N LEU A 127 28.48 -17.31 -29.02
CA LEU A 127 29.73 -16.82 -28.40
C LEU A 127 30.56 -17.99 -27.84
N GLU A 128 31.83 -17.73 -27.53
CA GLU A 128 32.73 -18.64 -26.83
C GLU A 128 32.13 -18.99 -25.44
N GLY A 129 31.68 -20.24 -25.25
CA GLY A 129 30.95 -20.68 -24.05
C GLY A 129 29.43 -20.89 -24.22
N GLY A 130 28.85 -20.56 -25.38
CA GLY A 130 27.42 -20.77 -25.67
C GLY A 130 27.04 -22.24 -25.91
N VAL A 131 25.76 -22.58 -25.70
CA VAL A 131 25.20 -23.92 -25.94
C VAL A 131 24.51 -23.97 -27.32
N ALA A 132 24.94 -24.89 -28.19
CA ALA A 132 24.34 -25.09 -29.51
C ALA A 132 22.99 -25.81 -29.39
N ILE A 133 21.95 -25.31 -30.06
CA ILE A 133 20.63 -25.98 -30.16
C ILE A 133 20.64 -26.77 -31.48
N PRO A 134 20.85 -28.10 -31.46
CA PRO A 134 21.18 -28.87 -32.66
C PRO A 134 20.03 -28.99 -33.67
N SER A 135 18.79 -28.76 -33.24
CA SER A 135 17.59 -28.84 -34.06
C SER A 135 16.48 -27.94 -33.51
N ASP A 136 15.51 -27.60 -34.37
CA ASP A 136 14.30 -26.90 -33.94
C ASP A 136 13.58 -27.66 -32.82
N VAL A 137 13.13 -26.93 -31.80
CA VAL A 137 12.23 -27.44 -30.77
C VAL A 137 10.85 -26.88 -31.05
N VAL A 138 9.89 -27.78 -31.29
CA VAL A 138 8.50 -27.43 -31.57
C VAL A 138 7.63 -27.89 -30.40
N VAL A 139 6.85 -26.96 -29.85
CA VAL A 139 5.93 -27.21 -28.75
C VAL A 139 4.55 -26.77 -29.17
N THR A 140 3.58 -27.68 -29.04
CA THR A 140 2.17 -27.39 -29.31
C THR A 140 1.37 -27.52 -28.03
N PHE A 141 0.47 -26.58 -27.78
CA PHE A 141 -0.48 -26.65 -26.68
C PHE A 141 -1.83 -26.06 -27.11
N LYS A 142 -2.88 -26.48 -26.41
CA LYS A 142 -4.23 -25.99 -26.66
C LYS A 142 -4.74 -25.24 -25.44
N THR A 143 -5.38 -24.10 -25.65
CA THR A 143 -6.11 -23.41 -24.60
C THR A 143 -7.47 -24.05 -24.37
N ASP A 144 -7.97 -24.04 -23.14
CA ASP A 144 -9.32 -24.52 -22.85
C ASP A 144 -10.39 -23.52 -23.32
N ASP A 145 -11.66 -23.90 -23.15
CA ASP A 145 -12.80 -23.02 -23.46
C ASP A 145 -12.95 -21.85 -22.47
N ALA A 146 -12.12 -21.81 -21.43
CA ALA A 146 -12.15 -20.76 -20.45
C ALA A 146 -11.24 -19.59 -20.91
N PRO A 147 -11.68 -18.35 -20.70
CA PRO A 147 -11.03 -17.19 -21.28
C PRO A 147 -9.75 -16.80 -20.53
N TYR A 148 -8.72 -16.42 -21.29
CA TYR A 148 -7.41 -16.01 -20.77
C TYR A 148 -7.37 -14.48 -20.74
N TYR A 149 -7.15 -13.93 -19.55
CA TYR A 149 -7.36 -12.52 -19.28
C TYR A 149 -6.21 -11.68 -19.80
N LYS A 150 -6.50 -10.72 -20.70
CA LYS A 150 -5.54 -9.68 -21.08
C LYS A 150 -5.17 -8.86 -19.84
N MET A 151 -3.96 -9.06 -19.32
CA MET A 151 -3.45 -8.30 -18.19
C MET A 151 -2.91 -6.97 -18.68
N GLU A 152 -3.58 -5.89 -18.32
CA GLU A 152 -3.13 -4.54 -18.64
C GLU A 152 -2.47 -3.92 -17.41
N TYR A 153 -1.22 -3.49 -17.60
CA TYR A 153 -0.47 -2.75 -16.60
C TYR A 153 -0.90 -1.28 -16.65
N LEU A 154 -1.46 -0.79 -15.57
CA LEU A 154 -1.83 0.62 -15.45
C LEU A 154 -0.58 1.45 -15.10
N GLN A 155 0.32 1.63 -16.07
CA GLN A 155 1.59 2.33 -15.89
C GLN A 155 1.66 3.65 -16.67
N ASN A 156 2.29 4.65 -16.05
CA ASN A 156 2.82 5.83 -16.74
C ASN A 156 4.34 5.66 -16.86
N ALA A 157 4.90 5.73 -18.08
CA ALA A 157 6.32 5.48 -18.33
C ALA A 157 7.29 6.38 -17.53
N THR A 158 6.81 7.53 -17.01
CA THR A 158 7.61 8.45 -16.19
C THR A 158 7.46 8.20 -14.69
N TYR A 159 6.35 7.59 -14.26
CA TYR A 159 6.01 7.37 -12.85
C TYR A 159 5.25 6.04 -12.72
N PRO A 160 5.81 5.03 -12.04
CA PRO A 160 5.24 3.69 -12.10
C PRO A 160 3.98 3.46 -11.24
N THR A 161 3.50 4.45 -10.47
CA THR A 161 2.50 4.23 -9.40
C THR A 161 1.20 5.01 -9.54
N LEU A 162 0.00 4.44 -9.41
CA LEU A 162 -1.27 5.15 -9.59
C LEU A 162 -1.39 6.46 -8.76
N PRO A 163 -2.11 7.49 -9.27
CA PRO A 163 -2.58 8.61 -8.45
C PRO A 163 -3.45 8.14 -7.27
N SER A 164 -3.67 9.00 -6.27
CA SER A 164 -4.48 8.65 -5.10
C SER A 164 -5.94 8.33 -5.44
N MET A 165 -6.41 8.79 -6.60
CA MET A 165 -7.69 8.38 -7.20
C MET A 165 -7.48 8.11 -8.69
N THR A 166 -8.02 7.00 -9.17
CA THR A 166 -8.04 6.62 -10.58
C THR A 166 -9.44 6.17 -10.95
N VAL A 167 -9.97 6.65 -12.08
CA VAL A 167 -11.20 6.15 -12.69
C VAL A 167 -10.84 5.65 -14.09
N LEU A 168 -11.13 4.38 -14.33
CA LEU A 168 -10.76 3.68 -15.56
C LEU A 168 -11.99 2.98 -16.15
N PRO A 169 -12.61 3.58 -17.18
CA PRO A 169 -13.62 2.91 -17.99
C PRO A 169 -12.97 1.82 -18.86
N PHE A 170 -13.65 0.69 -19.01
CA PHE A 170 -13.22 -0.41 -19.87
C PHE A 170 -14.40 -1.23 -20.37
N GLU A 171 -14.20 -2.00 -21.44
CA GLU A 171 -15.16 -3.00 -21.89
C GLU A 171 -14.63 -4.41 -21.63
N ALA A 172 -15.51 -5.32 -21.25
CA ALA A 172 -15.16 -6.72 -21.02
C ALA A 172 -16.35 -7.65 -21.28
N GLU A 173 -16.06 -8.90 -21.61
CA GLU A 173 -17.05 -9.97 -21.61
C GLU A 173 -17.41 -10.43 -20.18
N ALA A 174 -18.61 -10.98 -20.03
CA ALA A 174 -19.05 -11.61 -18.80
C ALA A 174 -18.03 -12.67 -18.30
N GLY A 175 -17.97 -12.87 -16.99
CA GLY A 175 -17.09 -13.86 -16.37
C GLY A 175 -16.03 -13.22 -15.48
N SER A 176 -14.88 -13.86 -15.33
CA SER A 176 -13.93 -13.43 -14.29
C SER A 176 -13.25 -12.11 -14.63
N PHE A 177 -13.06 -11.30 -13.58
CA PHE A 177 -12.28 -10.08 -13.60
C PHE A 177 -11.20 -10.20 -12.55
N VAL A 178 -9.97 -9.87 -12.92
CA VAL A 178 -8.79 -9.94 -12.08
C VAL A 178 -8.34 -8.52 -11.78
N PHE A 179 -8.15 -8.21 -10.51
CA PHE A 179 -7.57 -6.96 -10.03
C PHE A 179 -6.35 -7.32 -9.19
N GLN A 180 -5.16 -6.89 -9.59
CA GLN A 180 -3.92 -7.21 -8.90
C GLN A 180 -3.25 -5.96 -8.37
N ILE A 181 -2.95 -5.95 -7.08
CA ILE A 181 -2.16 -4.90 -6.43
C ILE A 181 -0.69 -5.33 -6.40
N LEU A 182 0.17 -4.48 -6.93
CA LEU A 182 1.61 -4.66 -6.97
C LEU A 182 2.27 -3.70 -5.98
N THR A 183 2.96 -4.27 -5.01
CA THR A 183 3.83 -3.53 -4.10
C THR A 183 5.25 -3.61 -4.66
N GLU A 184 5.65 -2.64 -5.49
CA GLU A 184 6.84 -2.73 -6.35
C GLU A 184 8.20 -2.73 -5.61
N TRP A 185 8.25 -2.60 -4.28
CA TRP A 185 9.54 -2.56 -3.56
C TRP A 185 9.58 -3.48 -2.35
N GLN A 186 10.63 -4.29 -2.24
CA GLN A 186 10.79 -5.35 -1.22
C GLN A 186 10.81 -4.84 0.24
N ASN A 187 10.86 -3.53 0.47
CA ASN A 187 10.75 -2.91 1.81
C ASN A 187 9.39 -2.21 2.06
N SER A 188 8.43 -2.30 1.13
CA SER A 188 7.13 -1.62 1.19
C SER A 188 6.02 -2.36 1.95
N ARG A 189 6.33 -3.53 2.54
CA ARG A 189 5.36 -4.33 3.31
C ARG A 189 4.74 -3.60 4.50
N GLU A 190 5.36 -2.51 4.97
CA GLU A 190 4.90 -1.74 6.12
C GLU A 190 4.18 -0.42 5.77
N TRP A 191 4.13 -0.03 4.48
CA TRP A 191 3.85 1.37 4.11
C TRP A 191 2.63 1.60 3.21
N THR A 192 1.95 0.56 2.71
CA THR A 192 0.65 0.72 2.03
C THR A 192 -0.46 0.29 2.99
N ARG A 193 -1.22 1.25 3.53
CA ARG A 193 -2.24 0.93 4.53
C ARG A 193 -3.57 0.52 3.90
N SER A 194 -3.98 1.05 2.73
CA SER A 194 -5.13 0.46 2.01
C SER A 194 -5.30 0.97 0.57
N VAL A 195 -5.83 0.08 -0.28
CA VAL A 195 -6.35 0.39 -1.63
C VAL A 195 -7.82 0.01 -1.65
N LYS A 196 -8.69 0.97 -1.93
CA LYS A 196 -10.11 0.71 -2.18
C LYS A 196 -10.35 0.60 -3.68
N ALA A 197 -10.99 -0.47 -4.12
CA ALA A 197 -11.38 -0.65 -5.51
C ALA A 197 -12.90 -0.84 -5.57
N VAL A 198 -13.56 -0.06 -6.42
CA VAL A 198 -14.99 -0.12 -6.68
C VAL A 198 -15.20 -0.35 -8.17
N LEU A 199 -15.93 -1.40 -8.50
CA LEU A 199 -16.28 -1.76 -9.85
C LEU A 199 -17.77 -1.50 -10.05
N THR A 200 -18.10 -0.65 -11.03
CA THR A 200 -19.47 -0.21 -11.32
C THR A 200 -19.84 -0.60 -12.75
N ASP A 201 -21.04 -1.13 -12.95
CA ASP A 201 -21.60 -1.31 -14.30
C ASP A 201 -22.05 0.04 -14.84
N GLU A 202 -21.52 0.43 -16.00
CA GLU A 202 -21.81 1.75 -16.60
C GLU A 202 -23.26 1.84 -17.10
N ALA A 203 -23.88 0.72 -17.48
CA ALA A 203 -25.24 0.73 -18.02
C ALA A 203 -26.31 0.93 -16.92
N THR A 204 -26.10 0.33 -15.76
CA THR A 204 -27.05 0.37 -14.63
C THR A 204 -26.66 1.38 -13.55
N GLY A 205 -25.38 1.74 -13.46
CA GLY A 205 -24.82 2.52 -12.36
C GLY A 205 -24.67 1.72 -11.05
N GLU A 206 -24.93 0.41 -11.07
CA GLU A 206 -24.85 -0.43 -9.89
C GLU A 206 -23.41 -0.86 -9.57
N THR A 207 -23.06 -0.86 -8.28
CA THR A 207 -21.79 -1.40 -7.80
C THR A 207 -21.79 -2.92 -7.90
N VAL A 208 -20.96 -3.46 -8.78
CA VAL A 208 -20.74 -4.90 -8.99
C VAL A 208 -19.83 -5.48 -7.90
N ALA A 209 -18.83 -4.70 -7.48
CA ALA A 209 -17.93 -5.06 -6.39
C ALA A 209 -17.36 -3.82 -5.69
N ASP A 210 -17.23 -3.88 -4.37
CA ASP A 210 -16.50 -2.89 -3.55
C ASP A 210 -15.64 -3.64 -2.54
N ALA A 211 -14.34 -3.39 -2.53
CA ALA A 211 -13.43 -3.99 -1.59
C ALA A 211 -12.26 -3.06 -1.21
N THR A 212 -11.83 -3.19 0.05
CA THR A 212 -10.62 -2.56 0.57
C THR A 212 -9.55 -3.61 0.80
N TYR A 213 -8.38 -3.39 0.21
CA TYR A 213 -7.24 -4.29 0.24
C TYR A 213 -6.07 -3.65 1.00
N GLN A 214 -5.46 -4.41 1.91
CA GLN A 214 -4.43 -3.89 2.82
C GLN A 214 -3.00 -4.29 2.39
N GLN A 215 -2.86 -5.21 1.42
CA GLN A 215 -1.57 -5.75 1.00
C GLN A 215 -1.59 -6.10 -0.50
N GLY A 216 -0.41 -6.28 -1.10
CA GLY A 216 -0.28 -6.76 -2.48
C GLY A 216 -0.90 -8.16 -2.65
N GLY A 217 -1.49 -8.41 -3.81
CA GLY A 217 -2.23 -9.65 -4.06
C GLY A 217 -3.03 -9.63 -5.36
N VAL A 218 -3.55 -10.79 -5.73
CA VAL A 218 -4.43 -10.98 -6.88
C VAL A 218 -5.84 -11.23 -6.36
N TYR A 219 -6.79 -10.39 -6.77
CA TYR A 219 -8.19 -10.44 -6.40
C TYR A 219 -9.02 -10.81 -7.61
N LYS A 220 -9.93 -11.78 -7.44
CA LYS A 220 -10.81 -12.24 -8.51
C LYS A 220 -12.25 -11.86 -8.18
N LEU A 221 -12.91 -11.26 -9.16
CA LEU A 221 -14.29 -10.82 -9.15
C LEU A 221 -15.00 -11.46 -10.36
N ASN A 222 -16.32 -11.32 -10.44
CA ASN A 222 -17.11 -11.83 -11.56
C ASN A 222 -17.98 -10.72 -12.15
N LEU A 223 -17.81 -10.45 -13.44
CA LEU A 223 -18.64 -9.55 -14.23
C LEU A 223 -19.96 -10.26 -14.60
N PRO A 224 -21.12 -9.69 -14.24
CA PRO A 224 -22.41 -10.34 -14.43
C PRO A 224 -22.83 -10.46 -15.90
N HIS A 225 -22.38 -9.54 -16.76
CA HIS A 225 -22.66 -9.54 -18.20
C HIS A 225 -21.50 -8.93 -18.99
N SER A 226 -21.53 -9.10 -20.32
CA SER A 226 -20.63 -8.36 -21.20
C SER A 226 -21.10 -6.90 -21.27
N GLY A 227 -20.17 -5.95 -21.29
CA GLY A 227 -20.52 -4.54 -21.33
C GLY A 227 -19.38 -3.62 -20.91
N ARG A 228 -19.73 -2.36 -20.67
CA ARG A 228 -18.82 -1.35 -20.15
C ARG A 228 -18.89 -1.29 -18.63
N TYR A 229 -17.73 -1.16 -18.02
CA TYR A 229 -17.56 -1.05 -16.58
C TYR A 229 -16.63 0.10 -16.26
N VAL A 230 -16.78 0.64 -15.05
CA VAL A 230 -15.90 1.67 -14.50
C VAL A 230 -15.23 1.12 -13.26
N LEU A 231 -13.89 1.02 -13.31
CA LEU A 231 -13.07 0.73 -12.14
C LEU A 231 -12.61 2.04 -11.50
N THR A 232 -13.02 2.27 -10.26
CA THR A 232 -12.53 3.35 -9.42
C THR A 232 -11.55 2.79 -8.39
N VAL A 233 -10.33 3.30 -8.37
CA VAL A 233 -9.28 2.92 -7.41
C VAL A 233 -8.91 4.14 -6.57
N ALA A 234 -9.03 4.02 -5.25
CA ALA A 234 -8.55 5.01 -4.29
C ALA A 234 -7.41 4.42 -3.47
N VAL A 235 -6.30 5.15 -3.37
CA VAL A 235 -5.10 4.74 -2.63
C VAL A 235 -4.95 5.64 -1.41
N ALA A 236 -5.01 5.06 -0.22
CA ALA A 236 -4.66 5.75 1.01
C ALA A 236 -3.15 5.55 1.29
N SER A 237 -2.34 6.57 0.96
CA SER A 237 -0.92 6.61 1.34
C SER A 237 -0.60 7.85 2.19
N THR A 238 0.13 7.63 3.28
CA THR A 238 0.58 8.70 4.19
C THR A 238 1.90 9.33 3.72
N ASP A 239 2.65 8.61 2.87
CA ASP A 239 3.89 9.08 2.26
C ASP A 239 3.83 8.85 0.74
N MET A 240 3.75 9.96 -0.01
CA MET A 240 3.60 9.98 -1.48
C MET A 240 4.79 9.39 -2.27
N GLU A 241 5.82 8.87 -1.60
CA GLU A 241 6.96 8.24 -2.29
C GLU A 241 6.70 6.77 -2.65
N GLY A 242 5.79 6.09 -1.93
CA GLY A 242 5.33 4.74 -2.25
C GLY A 242 3.91 4.77 -2.81
N GLY A 243 3.75 4.86 -4.12
CA GLY A 243 2.44 4.65 -4.73
C GLY A 243 2.23 3.18 -5.10
N VAL A 244 1.01 2.82 -5.49
CA VAL A 244 0.63 1.44 -5.81
C VAL A 244 0.55 1.26 -7.32
N ALA A 245 1.12 0.19 -7.85
CA ALA A 245 0.84 -0.24 -9.22
C ALA A 245 -0.29 -1.28 -9.22
N VAL A 246 -1.11 -1.27 -10.26
CA VAL A 246 -2.26 -2.16 -10.38
C VAL A 246 -2.28 -2.77 -11.78
N ASN A 247 -2.63 -4.06 -11.84
CA ASN A 247 -3.02 -4.71 -13.08
C ASN A 247 -4.49 -5.07 -13.06
N ILE A 248 -5.11 -5.02 -14.23
CA ILE A 248 -6.45 -5.54 -14.43
C ILE A 248 -6.46 -6.58 -15.54
N GLY A 249 -7.34 -7.57 -15.42
CA GLY A 249 -7.55 -8.57 -16.44
C GLY A 249 -9.02 -8.95 -16.56
N ALA A 250 -9.52 -9.04 -17.78
CA ALA A 250 -10.87 -9.49 -18.06
C ALA A 250 -10.91 -10.24 -19.40
N ASN A 251 -12.03 -10.93 -19.64
CA ASN A 251 -12.29 -11.59 -20.91
C ASN A 251 -12.49 -10.54 -21.98
N GLU A 252 -11.74 -10.61 -23.09
CA GLU A 252 -11.81 -9.62 -24.16
C GLU A 252 -11.69 -8.17 -23.63
N LEU A 253 -10.81 -7.95 -22.64
CA LEU A 253 -10.61 -6.64 -22.03
C LEU A 253 -10.17 -5.61 -23.07
N LYS A 254 -10.95 -4.54 -23.20
CA LYS A 254 -10.67 -3.39 -24.06
C LYS A 254 -10.57 -2.12 -23.23
N LEU A 255 -9.43 -1.46 -23.35
CA LEU A 255 -9.19 -0.13 -22.80
C LEU A 255 -9.13 0.88 -23.94
N ASP A 256 -9.72 2.06 -23.73
CA ASP A 256 -9.61 3.18 -24.66
C ASP A 256 -8.14 3.67 -24.73
N ASP A 257 -7.44 3.66 -23.58
CA ASP A 257 -6.01 3.96 -23.40
C ASP A 257 -5.56 3.44 -22.02
N THR A 258 -4.27 3.15 -21.84
CA THR A 258 -3.64 2.83 -20.54
C THR A 258 -3.10 4.07 -19.83
N TYR A 259 -3.01 5.22 -20.49
CA TYR A 259 -2.55 6.46 -19.89
C TYR A 259 -3.54 6.98 -18.84
N ILE A 260 -3.04 7.20 -17.63
CA ILE A 260 -3.78 7.81 -16.52
C ILE A 260 -3.18 9.19 -16.22
N PRO A 261 -3.99 10.27 -16.27
CA PRO A 261 -3.56 11.62 -15.96
C PRO A 261 -2.86 11.75 -14.61
N ARG A 262 -1.87 12.64 -14.51
CA ARG A 262 -1.18 12.93 -13.25
C ARG A 262 -1.15 14.40 -12.91
N LEU A 263 -1.11 14.63 -11.60
CA LEU A 263 -1.02 15.95 -10.99
C LEU A 263 0.10 15.95 -9.97
N THR A 264 0.99 16.93 -10.07
CA THR A 264 1.87 17.28 -8.94
C THR A 264 1.20 18.38 -8.14
N THR A 265 0.94 18.14 -6.85
CA THR A 265 0.36 19.13 -5.94
C THR A 265 1.42 19.58 -4.93
N SER A 266 1.47 20.88 -4.63
CA SER A 266 2.36 21.44 -3.60
C SER A 266 1.69 21.60 -2.24
N LEU A 267 0.51 21.01 -2.04
CA LEU A 267 -0.17 21.01 -0.75
C LEU A 267 0.74 20.26 0.24
N GLY A 268 1.11 20.91 1.34
CA GLY A 268 1.98 20.34 2.38
C GLY A 268 1.54 18.93 2.79
N LYS A 269 2.54 18.07 3.00
CA LYS A 269 2.48 16.59 3.12
C LYS A 269 1.69 16.03 4.33
N HIS A 270 0.88 16.85 5.00
CA HIS A 270 0.11 16.46 6.19
C HIS A 270 -1.28 17.10 6.13
N PHE A 271 -2.28 16.43 6.73
CA PHE A 271 -3.61 16.96 6.99
C PHE A 271 -3.57 18.44 7.40
N GLN A 272 -4.11 19.32 6.54
CA GLN A 272 -4.01 20.77 6.73
C GLN A 272 -5.25 21.29 7.45
N LEU A 273 -5.03 21.89 8.62
CA LEU A 273 -6.02 22.72 9.29
C LEU A 273 -5.76 24.18 8.93
N PHE A 274 -6.81 24.89 8.52
CA PHE A 274 -6.73 26.29 8.11
C PHE A 274 -7.33 27.16 9.23
N ASP A 275 -6.46 27.69 10.09
CA ASP A 275 -6.82 28.48 11.29
C ASP A 275 -7.05 29.98 11.00
N LYS A 276 -6.88 30.39 9.74
CA LYS A 276 -7.23 31.70 9.19
C LYS A 276 -7.79 31.49 7.79
N ALA A 277 -8.55 32.47 7.28
CA ALA A 277 -8.83 32.61 5.86
C ALA A 277 -7.49 32.69 5.08
N ARG A 278 -6.95 31.53 4.76
CA ARG A 278 -5.86 31.31 3.84
C ARG A 278 -6.43 30.31 2.88
N ASP A 279 -6.91 30.83 1.76
CA ASP A 279 -6.95 30.16 0.47
C ASP A 279 -6.18 28.85 0.49
N ILE A 280 -6.87 27.70 0.54
CA ILE A 280 -6.19 26.41 0.33
C ILE A 280 -5.64 26.51 -1.07
N THR A 281 -4.34 26.73 -1.16
CA THR A 281 -3.68 27.00 -2.41
C THR A 281 -3.10 25.69 -2.90
N ALA A 282 -3.88 24.97 -3.70
CA ALA A 282 -3.32 23.86 -4.45
C ALA A 282 -2.58 24.44 -5.66
N LEU A 283 -1.25 24.40 -5.63
CA LEU A 283 -0.49 24.58 -6.86
C LEU A 283 -0.39 23.24 -7.57
N ILE A 284 -1.02 23.16 -8.72
CA ILE A 284 -1.19 21.94 -9.50
C ILE A 284 -0.38 22.09 -10.78
N LYS A 285 0.47 21.11 -11.07
CA LYS A 285 1.11 21.01 -12.40
C LYS A 285 0.52 19.80 -13.14
N PRO A 286 -0.33 20.02 -14.16
CA PRO A 286 -0.74 18.96 -15.07
C PRO A 286 0.46 18.47 -15.89
N ASP A 287 0.48 17.18 -16.20
CA ASP A 287 1.35 16.67 -17.24
C ASP A 287 0.76 16.93 -18.65
N ALA A 288 1.40 16.42 -19.70
CA ALA A 288 1.06 16.77 -21.08
C ALA A 288 -0.30 16.24 -21.56
N GLY A 289 -0.77 15.15 -20.96
CA GLY A 289 -1.94 14.39 -21.41
C GLY A 289 -3.24 14.76 -20.69
N VAL A 290 -3.24 15.75 -19.79
CA VAL A 290 -4.47 16.25 -19.16
C VAL A 290 -5.28 17.13 -20.12
N LYS A 291 -6.56 16.86 -20.31
CA LYS A 291 -7.52 17.68 -21.07
C LYS A 291 -8.09 18.81 -20.24
N GLN A 292 -8.57 18.48 -19.04
CA GLN A 292 -9.23 19.40 -18.13
C GLN A 292 -9.05 18.96 -16.68
N LEU A 293 -9.14 19.92 -15.76
CA LEU A 293 -9.17 19.68 -14.33
C LEU A 293 -10.55 20.02 -13.76
N HIS A 294 -11.01 19.17 -12.85
CA HIS A 294 -12.20 19.38 -12.04
C HIS A 294 -11.83 19.42 -10.57
N VAL A 295 -12.53 20.27 -9.81
CA VAL A 295 -12.30 20.44 -8.38
C VAL A 295 -13.60 20.24 -7.65
N TYR A 296 -13.59 19.28 -6.74
CA TYR A 296 -14.73 18.94 -5.89
C TYR A 296 -14.37 19.14 -4.42
N ILE A 297 -15.36 19.53 -3.64
CA ILE A 297 -15.33 19.50 -2.19
C ILE A 297 -16.53 18.69 -1.73
N ASP A 298 -16.28 17.62 -0.98
CA ASP A 298 -17.32 16.68 -0.53
C ASP A 298 -18.19 16.15 -1.67
N GLU A 299 -17.54 15.77 -2.77
CA GLU A 299 -18.18 15.26 -3.99
C GLU A 299 -18.98 16.32 -4.78
N GLU A 300 -19.13 17.52 -4.25
CA GLU A 300 -19.80 18.63 -4.92
C GLU A 300 -18.81 19.49 -5.72
N PRO A 301 -19.16 19.92 -6.96
CA PRO A 301 -18.31 20.80 -7.75
C PRO A 301 -18.05 22.13 -7.02
N TYR A 302 -16.78 22.48 -6.80
CA TYR A 302 -16.41 23.68 -6.05
C TYR A 302 -16.11 24.90 -6.93
N MET A 303 -15.61 24.70 -8.15
CA MET A 303 -15.37 25.78 -9.11
C MET A 303 -16.00 25.44 -10.46
N GLU A 304 -16.74 26.39 -11.04
CA GLU A 304 -17.31 26.24 -12.40
C GLU A 304 -16.25 26.27 -13.51
N ASN A 305 -15.09 26.88 -13.25
CA ASN A 305 -14.05 27.06 -14.25
C ASN A 305 -13.16 25.81 -14.37
N ILE A 306 -13.35 25.10 -15.48
CA ILE A 306 -12.38 24.15 -16.03
C ILE A 306 -11.04 24.86 -16.20
N LEU A 307 -10.00 24.42 -15.48
CA LEU A 307 -8.66 24.97 -15.67
C LEU A 307 -8.07 24.44 -16.98
N ASN A 308 -7.69 25.33 -17.89
CA ASN A 308 -7.00 24.98 -19.14
C ASN A 308 -5.77 24.13 -18.85
N ALA A 309 -5.69 22.93 -19.42
CA ALA A 309 -4.66 21.95 -19.11
C ALA A 309 -3.33 22.16 -19.86
N ASP A 310 -2.84 23.40 -19.84
CA ASP A 310 -1.44 23.67 -20.17
C ASP A 310 -0.51 23.21 -19.02
N ARG A 311 0.79 23.07 -19.31
CA ARG A 311 1.79 22.61 -18.32
C ARG A 311 2.15 23.66 -17.25
N SER A 312 1.45 24.80 -17.21
CA SER A 312 1.72 25.85 -16.21
C SER A 312 1.15 25.45 -14.85
N MET A 313 1.75 26.00 -13.79
CA MET A 313 1.22 25.84 -12.44
C MET A 313 -0.15 26.50 -12.34
N LYS A 314 -1.16 25.73 -11.98
CA LYS A 314 -2.51 26.20 -11.71
C LYS A 314 -2.68 26.45 -10.22
N LYS A 315 -3.32 27.55 -9.88
CA LYS A 315 -3.63 27.93 -8.50
C LYS A 315 -5.11 27.68 -8.26
N VAL A 316 -5.45 26.68 -7.44
CA VAL A 316 -6.80 26.51 -6.90
C VAL A 316 -6.82 27.13 -5.52
N VAL A 317 -7.81 27.98 -5.25
CA VAL A 317 -7.98 28.67 -3.96
C VAL A 317 -9.31 28.24 -3.36
N ILE A 318 -9.27 27.53 -2.23
CA ILE A 318 -10.48 27.20 -1.47
C ILE A 318 -10.64 28.20 -0.35
N ASP A 319 -11.81 28.81 -0.27
CA ASP A 319 -12.21 29.73 0.78
C ASP A 319 -12.98 28.95 1.85
N PRO A 320 -12.38 28.65 3.02
CA PRO A 320 -13.04 27.89 4.07
C PRO A 320 -14.30 28.57 4.61
N ALA A 321 -14.45 29.89 4.46
CA ALA A 321 -15.64 30.61 4.93
C ALA A 321 -16.89 30.30 4.10
N LYS A 322 -16.74 29.69 2.92
CA LYS A 322 -17.86 29.21 2.09
C LYS A 322 -18.28 27.78 2.42
N LEU A 323 -17.54 27.11 3.30
CA LEU A 323 -17.77 25.74 3.68
C LEU A 323 -18.43 25.67 5.05
N LYS A 324 -19.19 24.61 5.29
CA LYS A 324 -19.70 24.31 6.63
C LYS A 324 -18.53 23.83 7.48
N ASP A 325 -18.44 24.27 8.74
CA ASP A 325 -17.43 23.73 9.65
C ASP A 325 -17.41 22.22 9.67
N GLY A 326 -16.23 21.65 9.55
CA GLY A 326 -16.12 20.20 9.46
C GLY A 326 -14.94 19.72 8.65
N LEU A 327 -14.80 18.39 8.65
CA LEU A 327 -13.93 17.68 7.74
C LEU A 327 -14.53 17.75 6.34
N HIS A 328 -13.69 18.11 5.40
CA HIS A 328 -13.98 18.10 3.98
C HIS A 328 -12.97 17.26 3.22
N THR A 329 -13.39 16.78 2.06
CA THR A 329 -12.52 16.14 1.09
C THR A 329 -12.37 17.03 -0.12
N LEU A 330 -11.15 17.50 -0.39
CA LEU A 330 -10.77 18.12 -1.64
C LEU A 330 -10.38 17.04 -2.65
N THR A 331 -11.11 16.95 -3.75
CA THR A 331 -10.75 16.09 -4.89
C THR A 331 -10.39 16.96 -6.08
N ILE A 332 -9.17 16.78 -6.59
CA ILE A 332 -8.74 17.38 -7.85
C ILE A 332 -8.64 16.23 -8.86
N ALA A 333 -9.53 16.22 -9.84
CA ALA A 333 -9.61 15.20 -10.88
C ALA A 333 -9.10 15.75 -12.21
N ALA A 334 -8.33 14.96 -12.94
CA ALA A 334 -7.77 15.31 -14.24
C ALA A 334 -8.24 14.30 -15.28
N GLU A 335 -8.86 14.79 -16.34
CA GLU A 335 -9.29 13.95 -17.47
C GLU A 335 -8.18 13.80 -18.51
N SER A 336 -8.11 12.64 -19.15
CA SER A 336 -7.22 12.40 -20.27
C SER A 336 -7.64 13.15 -21.54
N LYS A 337 -6.66 13.54 -22.37
CA LYS A 337 -6.89 14.04 -23.75
C LYS A 337 -7.28 12.95 -24.72
N THR A 338 -6.90 11.71 -24.44
CA THR A 338 -6.97 10.57 -25.37
C THR A 338 -8.04 9.57 -24.99
N SER A 339 -8.58 9.64 -23.77
CA SER A 339 -9.55 8.68 -23.23
C SER A 339 -10.44 9.30 -22.16
N ASN A 340 -11.37 8.52 -21.64
CA ASN A 340 -12.20 8.90 -20.48
C ASN A 340 -11.53 8.56 -19.13
N ASN A 341 -10.22 8.28 -19.13
CA ASN A 341 -9.48 7.98 -17.91
C ASN A 341 -9.37 9.24 -17.06
N VAL A 342 -9.56 9.08 -15.75
CA VAL A 342 -9.38 10.15 -14.77
C VAL A 342 -8.30 9.75 -13.78
N GLY A 343 -7.33 10.64 -13.57
CA GLY A 343 -6.39 10.55 -12.46
C GLY A 343 -6.58 11.73 -11.53
N GLY A 344 -6.47 11.52 -10.23
CA GLY A 344 -6.78 12.57 -9.26
C GLY A 344 -5.99 12.51 -7.97
N SER A 345 -6.02 13.63 -7.27
CA SER A 345 -5.49 13.81 -5.93
C SER A 345 -6.66 14.06 -4.97
N VAL A 346 -6.71 13.31 -3.87
CA VAL A 346 -7.72 13.43 -2.83
C VAL A 346 -7.02 13.84 -1.54
N LEU A 347 -7.50 14.90 -0.90
CA LEU A 347 -6.95 15.45 0.33
C LEU A 347 -8.07 15.76 1.32
N GLY A 348 -7.95 15.21 2.53
CA GLY A 348 -8.76 15.65 3.66
C GLY A 348 -8.27 16.98 4.21
N PHE A 349 -9.19 17.91 4.45
CA PHE A 349 -8.90 19.16 5.15
C PHE A 349 -10.03 19.55 6.09
N TYR A 350 -9.74 20.39 7.08
CA TYR A 350 -10.75 20.90 7.98
C TYR A 350 -11.04 22.37 7.67
N SER A 351 -12.32 22.71 7.53
CA SER A 351 -12.77 24.10 7.54
C SER A 351 -13.21 24.45 8.97
N GLU A 352 -12.72 25.58 9.48
CA GLU A 352 -13.10 26.11 10.79
C GLU A 352 -13.61 27.54 10.57
N GLY A 353 -14.91 27.69 10.29
CA GLY A 353 -15.62 28.98 10.29
C GLY A 353 -16.03 29.42 11.69
N HIS A 354 -16.37 28.48 12.58
CA HIS A 354 -16.73 28.71 13.99
C HIS A 354 -15.83 27.93 14.95
N GLN A 355 -15.55 28.55 16.10
CA GLN A 355 -14.84 27.88 17.19
C GLN A 355 -15.84 27.12 18.05
N THR A 356 -15.57 25.84 18.33
CA THR A 356 -16.45 25.02 19.16
C THR A 356 -16.41 25.48 20.62
N PHE A 357 -15.21 25.78 21.13
CA PHE A 357 -15.01 26.14 22.53
C PHE A 357 -14.62 27.60 22.72
N THR A 358 -15.42 28.34 23.52
CA THR A 358 -15.22 29.79 23.76
C THR A 358 -13.94 30.10 24.54
N ASP A 359 -13.44 29.15 25.31
CA ASP A 359 -12.19 29.22 26.08
C ASP A 359 -10.97 28.68 25.32
N MET A 360 -11.13 28.32 24.05
CA MET A 360 -10.06 27.94 23.13
C MET A 360 -10.00 28.93 21.96
N PRO A 361 -9.61 30.20 22.18
CA PRO A 361 -9.51 31.17 21.09
C PRO A 361 -8.48 30.71 20.05
N ARG A 362 -8.63 31.05 18.76
CA ARG A 362 -7.75 30.54 17.67
C ARG A 362 -6.25 30.77 17.90
N LYS A 363 -5.90 31.82 18.64
CA LYS A 363 -4.53 32.15 19.03
C LYS A 363 -3.95 31.23 20.11
N HIS A 364 -4.77 30.42 20.76
CA HIS A 364 -4.35 29.47 21.77
C HIS A 364 -3.54 28.35 21.11
N TRP A 365 -2.37 28.04 21.65
CA TRP A 365 -1.39 27.11 21.05
C TRP A 365 -1.93 25.68 20.83
N ALA A 366 -2.95 25.28 21.61
CA ALA A 366 -3.63 24.00 21.50
C ALA A 366 -4.98 24.04 20.74
N SER A 367 -5.41 25.21 20.24
CA SER A 367 -6.74 25.37 19.61
C SER A 367 -6.96 24.37 18.49
N ARG A 368 -6.00 24.30 17.56
CA ARG A 368 -6.02 23.38 16.41
C ARG A 368 -6.15 21.91 16.83
N GLN A 369 -5.38 21.51 17.83
CA GLN A 369 -5.29 20.14 18.29
C GLN A 369 -6.58 19.72 19.00
N VAL A 370 -7.17 20.65 19.75
CA VAL A 370 -8.44 20.44 20.45
C VAL A 370 -9.60 20.30 19.47
N GLU A 371 -9.74 21.24 18.53
CA GLU A 371 -10.83 21.18 17.54
C GLU A 371 -10.75 19.90 16.70
N MET A 372 -9.54 19.50 16.30
CA MET A 372 -9.33 18.26 15.54
C MET A 372 -9.79 17.00 16.25
N LEU A 373 -9.31 16.85 17.48
CA LEU A 373 -9.64 15.69 18.27
C LEU A 373 -11.11 15.71 18.67
N ASN A 374 -11.74 16.88 18.79
CA ASN A 374 -13.17 16.97 19.07
C ASN A 374 -14.00 16.52 17.88
N MET A 375 -13.62 16.95 16.68
CA MET A 375 -14.26 16.57 15.44
C MET A 375 -14.27 15.06 15.21
N ILE A 376 -13.13 14.37 15.42
CA ILE A 376 -13.08 12.91 15.30
C ILE A 376 -13.71 12.18 16.50
N GLY A 377 -14.37 12.90 17.41
CA GLY A 377 -15.04 12.37 18.59
C GLY A 377 -14.09 11.84 19.67
N ALA A 378 -12.78 12.10 19.55
CA ALA A 378 -11.76 11.65 20.47
C ALA A 378 -11.77 12.42 21.79
N ILE A 379 -12.08 13.71 21.75
CA ILE A 379 -12.21 14.55 22.94
C ILE A 379 -13.54 15.30 22.93
N ASN A 380 -14.04 15.68 24.09
CA ASN A 380 -15.23 16.53 24.24
C ASN A 380 -14.93 17.66 25.21
N GLY A 381 -15.65 18.77 25.10
CA GLY A 381 -15.66 19.81 26.12
C GLY A 381 -16.24 19.29 27.45
N ARG A 382 -15.99 20.03 28.53
CA ARG A 382 -16.70 19.82 29.80
C ARG A 382 -18.16 20.25 29.69
N THR A 383 -18.43 21.20 28.80
CA THR A 383 -19.76 21.58 28.34
C THR A 383 -19.77 21.59 26.80
N ALA A 384 -20.92 21.89 26.19
CA ALA A 384 -21.01 22.07 24.75
C ALA A 384 -20.12 23.18 24.19
N THR A 385 -19.73 24.16 25.01
CA THR A 385 -19.01 25.38 24.57
C THR A 385 -17.73 25.66 25.35
N THR A 386 -17.34 24.80 26.29
CA THR A 386 -16.18 25.03 27.18
C THR A 386 -15.30 23.79 27.28
N PHE A 387 -14.02 23.92 26.94
CA PHE A 387 -13.05 22.83 26.93
C PHE A 387 -12.31 22.65 28.27
N VAL A 388 -12.03 23.75 28.96
CA VAL A 388 -11.22 23.89 30.18
C VAL A 388 -9.77 23.41 29.95
N PRO A 389 -8.97 24.13 29.13
CA PRO A 389 -7.65 23.67 28.68
C PRO A 389 -6.67 23.33 29.80
N ASP A 390 -6.69 24.09 30.89
CA ASP A 390 -5.71 23.97 31.99
C ASP A 390 -6.08 22.90 33.04
N ALA A 391 -7.31 22.36 32.99
CA ALA A 391 -7.72 21.33 33.94
C ALA A 391 -6.87 20.07 33.75
N LYS A 392 -6.53 19.44 34.87
CA LYS A 392 -5.74 18.21 34.86
C LYS A 392 -6.56 17.04 34.34
N VAL A 393 -5.89 16.14 33.63
CA VAL A 393 -6.49 14.96 32.99
C VAL A 393 -6.25 13.73 33.86
N THR A 394 -7.30 12.97 34.11
CA THR A 394 -7.18 11.67 34.81
C THR A 394 -6.63 10.59 33.88
N ARG A 395 -6.08 9.52 34.43
CA ARG A 395 -5.58 8.38 33.66
C ARG A 395 -6.67 7.74 32.80
N GLU A 396 -7.91 7.66 33.31
CA GLU A 396 -9.03 7.14 32.52
C GLU A 396 -9.48 8.08 31.40
N GLU A 397 -9.40 9.39 31.61
CA GLU A 397 -9.67 10.39 30.58
C GLU A 397 -8.63 10.30 29.47
N PHE A 398 -7.33 10.29 29.81
CA PHE A 398 -6.27 10.17 28.82
C PHE A 398 -6.37 8.86 28.03
N ALA A 399 -6.61 7.73 28.70
CA ALA A 399 -6.82 6.43 28.06
C ALA A 399 -8.00 6.46 27.07
N THR A 400 -9.09 7.13 27.45
CA THR A 400 -10.26 7.28 26.57
C THR A 400 -9.95 8.13 25.36
N MET A 401 -9.30 9.29 25.56
CA MET A 401 -8.89 10.17 24.47
C MET A 401 -7.97 9.42 23.50
N ALA A 402 -6.99 8.67 24.00
CA ALA A 402 -6.08 7.88 23.19
C ALA A 402 -6.77 6.76 22.40
N ALA A 403 -7.60 5.94 23.06
CA ALA A 403 -8.31 4.84 22.40
C ALA A 403 -9.21 5.34 21.26
N LYS A 404 -9.92 6.44 21.48
CA LYS A 404 -10.77 7.06 20.48
C LYS A 404 -9.99 7.71 19.35
N THR A 405 -8.86 8.36 19.66
CA THR A 405 -7.94 8.92 18.65
C THR A 405 -7.45 7.83 17.70
N LEU A 406 -7.20 6.63 18.23
CA LEU A 406 -6.72 5.47 17.47
C LEU A 406 -7.84 4.63 16.85
N GLY A 407 -9.11 4.94 17.13
CA GLY A 407 -10.26 4.18 16.62
C GLY A 407 -10.32 2.72 17.10
N ILE A 408 -9.70 2.38 18.22
CA ILE A 408 -9.60 0.99 18.69
C ILE A 408 -10.72 0.59 19.64
N THR A 409 -11.10 -0.69 19.57
CA THR A 409 -12.10 -1.31 20.45
C THR A 409 -11.54 -2.55 21.12
N ALA A 410 -12.05 -2.87 22.31
CA ALA A 410 -11.66 -4.08 23.04
C ALA A 410 -12.49 -5.29 22.59
N THR A 411 -11.84 -6.44 22.49
CA THR A 411 -12.51 -7.76 22.40
C THR A 411 -12.46 -8.50 23.74
N ARG A 412 -11.57 -8.09 24.65
CA ARG A 412 -11.41 -8.66 25.99
C ARG A 412 -11.78 -7.66 27.09
N PRO A 413 -12.21 -8.13 28.28
CA PRO A 413 -12.46 -7.25 29.41
C PRO A 413 -11.16 -6.59 29.91
N SER A 414 -11.29 -5.44 30.60
CA SER A 414 -10.16 -4.80 31.25
C SER A 414 -9.51 -5.75 32.27
N PRO A 415 -8.17 -5.85 32.31
CA PRO A 415 -7.47 -6.70 33.28
C PRO A 415 -7.32 -6.06 34.66
N PHE A 416 -7.78 -4.81 34.84
CA PHE A 416 -7.55 -4.04 36.06
C PHE A 416 -8.70 -4.18 37.06
N TYR A 417 -8.35 -4.47 38.31
CA TYR A 417 -9.28 -4.77 39.40
C TYR A 417 -10.15 -3.57 39.82
N ASP A 418 -9.58 -2.36 39.76
CA ASP A 418 -10.23 -1.09 40.11
C ASP A 418 -11.03 -0.47 38.94
N VAL A 419 -11.11 -1.15 37.79
CA VAL A 419 -11.94 -0.77 36.66
C VAL A 419 -13.26 -1.55 36.70
N GLY A 420 -14.16 -1.07 37.56
CA GLY A 420 -15.46 -1.70 37.79
C GLY A 420 -16.36 -1.76 36.54
N PRO A 421 -17.36 -2.66 36.51
CA PRO A 421 -18.17 -2.94 35.33
C PRO A 421 -19.02 -1.77 34.83
N LYS A 422 -19.36 -0.82 35.71
CA LYS A 422 -20.16 0.38 35.38
C LYS A 422 -19.31 1.62 35.05
N ARG A 423 -17.98 1.52 35.08
CA ARG A 423 -17.09 2.66 34.81
C ARG A 423 -17.15 3.02 33.32
N TRP A 424 -17.46 4.26 33.02
CA TRP A 424 -17.67 4.76 31.65
C TRP A 424 -16.45 4.56 30.75
N ALA A 425 -15.24 4.69 31.30
CA ALA A 425 -13.98 4.54 30.57
C ALA A 425 -13.56 3.08 30.34
N LYS A 426 -14.26 2.10 30.95
CA LYS A 426 -13.92 0.67 30.89
C LYS A 426 -13.63 0.16 29.47
N PRO A 427 -14.47 0.36 28.44
CA PRO A 427 -14.21 -0.18 27.11
C PRO A 427 -12.91 0.36 26.50
N TYR A 428 -12.58 1.63 26.77
CA TYR A 428 -11.38 2.27 26.22
C TYR A 428 -10.11 1.84 26.97
N ILE A 429 -10.19 1.74 28.30
CA ILE A 429 -9.10 1.19 29.11
C ILE A 429 -8.82 -0.27 28.72
N ALA A 430 -9.87 -1.06 28.50
CA ALA A 430 -9.73 -2.44 28.04
C ALA A 430 -9.05 -2.51 26.66
N ALA A 431 -9.47 -1.67 25.71
CA ALA A 431 -8.92 -1.67 24.36
C ALA A 431 -7.41 -1.39 24.37
N MET A 432 -6.99 -0.34 25.09
CA MET A 432 -5.59 0.02 25.18
C MET A 432 -4.75 -0.98 25.99
N ALA A 433 -5.33 -1.63 27.01
CA ALA A 433 -4.66 -2.68 27.77
C ALA A 433 -4.48 -3.97 26.95
N GLU A 434 -5.47 -4.30 26.11
CA GLU A 434 -5.42 -5.43 25.19
C GLU A 434 -4.30 -5.31 24.16
N GLN A 435 -3.98 -4.08 23.72
CA GLN A 435 -2.82 -3.78 22.87
C GLN A 435 -1.48 -3.75 23.65
N GLY A 436 -1.51 -3.89 24.99
CA GLY A 436 -0.32 -3.78 25.84
C GLY A 436 0.17 -2.34 26.06
N TRP A 437 -0.59 -1.33 25.65
CA TRP A 437 -0.19 0.08 25.76
C TRP A 437 -0.45 0.65 27.16
N LEU A 438 -1.53 0.21 27.82
CA LEU A 438 -1.77 0.48 29.24
C LEU A 438 -1.25 -0.65 30.11
N VAL A 439 -0.43 -0.27 31.09
CA VAL A 439 0.06 -1.16 32.13
C VAL A 439 -0.34 -0.58 33.49
N GLY A 440 -0.78 -1.44 34.39
CA GLY A 440 -1.16 -1.09 35.76
C GLY A 440 -0.04 -1.43 36.75
N GLU A 441 -0.32 -1.18 38.03
CA GLU A 441 0.54 -1.57 39.14
C GLU A 441 0.07 -2.90 39.74
N LYS A 442 0.99 -3.83 39.98
CA LYS A 442 0.68 -5.08 40.64
C LYS A 442 0.68 -4.89 42.16
N VAL A 443 -0.47 -5.07 42.80
CA VAL A 443 -0.61 -5.05 44.26
C VAL A 443 -1.18 -6.40 44.70
N GLY A 444 -0.32 -7.23 45.29
CA GLY A 444 -0.64 -8.63 45.58
C GLY A 444 -0.91 -9.42 44.30
N SER A 445 -2.09 -10.05 44.23
CA SER A 445 -2.54 -10.83 43.07
C SER A 445 -3.32 -10.01 42.03
N TYR A 446 -3.53 -8.71 42.28
CA TYR A 446 -4.37 -7.85 41.46
C TYR A 446 -3.56 -6.78 40.73
N MET A 447 -4.03 -6.39 39.55
CA MET A 447 -3.50 -5.26 38.78
C MET A 447 -4.41 -4.04 38.95
N TYR A 448 -3.84 -2.90 39.32
CA TYR A 448 -4.55 -1.65 39.54
C TYR A 448 -4.17 -0.61 38.49
N PHE A 449 -5.17 0.11 37.96
CA PHE A 449 -4.98 1.14 36.94
C PHE A 449 -4.91 2.56 37.51
N TYR A 450 -5.59 2.80 38.63
CA TYR A 450 -5.86 4.10 39.26
C TYR A 450 -6.53 5.09 38.30
N PRO A 451 -7.77 4.79 37.85
CA PRO A 451 -8.47 5.58 36.82
C PRO A 451 -8.61 7.05 37.17
N ASP A 452 -8.91 7.36 38.45
CA ASP A 452 -9.23 8.72 38.92
C ASP A 452 -7.98 9.57 39.23
N ARG A 453 -6.78 8.98 39.19
CA ARG A 453 -5.51 9.69 39.43
C ARG A 453 -5.15 10.52 38.20
N ASN A 454 -4.67 11.74 38.40
CA ASN A 454 -4.11 12.54 37.31
C ASN A 454 -2.90 11.86 36.67
N ILE A 455 -2.82 11.91 35.35
CA ILE A 455 -1.71 11.31 34.61
C ILE A 455 -0.51 12.27 34.56
N SER A 456 0.69 11.76 34.82
CA SER A 456 1.92 12.54 34.69
C SER A 456 2.44 12.58 33.25
N ARG A 457 3.31 13.55 32.95
CA ARG A 457 3.96 13.70 31.65
C ARG A 457 4.79 12.48 31.25
N ALA A 458 5.51 11.89 32.19
CA ALA A 458 6.24 10.64 31.96
C ALA A 458 5.31 9.47 31.63
N GLU A 459 4.19 9.32 32.35
CA GLU A 459 3.22 8.23 32.10
C GLU A 459 2.57 8.36 30.72
N ALA A 460 2.13 9.55 30.34
CA ALA A 460 1.55 9.80 29.02
C ALA A 460 2.57 9.51 27.90
N ALA A 461 3.82 9.97 28.05
CA ALA A 461 4.88 9.69 27.08
C ALA A 461 5.16 8.19 26.94
N THR A 462 5.15 7.41 28.03
CA THR A 462 5.34 5.96 27.95
C THR A 462 4.19 5.24 27.24
N ILE A 463 2.94 5.66 27.45
CA ILE A 463 1.79 5.10 26.72
C ILE A 463 1.97 5.34 25.21
N LEU A 464 2.28 6.57 24.82
CA LEU A 464 2.53 6.96 23.43
C LEU A 464 3.75 6.23 22.85
N GLY A 465 4.79 6.00 23.66
CA GLY A 465 5.95 5.24 23.23
C GLY A 465 5.64 3.78 22.94
N ARG A 466 4.73 3.16 23.70
CA ARG A 466 4.28 1.79 23.43
C ARG A 466 3.41 1.68 22.18
N ILE A 467 2.59 2.70 21.90
CA ILE A 467 1.79 2.76 20.67
C ILE A 467 2.69 2.68 19.41
N HIS A 468 3.88 3.26 19.47
CA HIS A 468 4.87 3.23 18.39
C HIS A 468 5.91 2.11 18.53
N GLU A 469 5.69 1.15 19.42
CA GLU A 469 6.63 0.04 19.64
C GLU A 469 8.06 0.49 19.97
N ILE A 470 8.23 1.70 20.52
CA ILE A 470 9.53 2.30 20.81
C ILE A 470 10.34 1.44 21.78
N ALA A 471 9.65 0.77 22.71
CA ALA A 471 10.25 -0.16 23.66
C ALA A 471 10.90 -1.39 22.98
N ASN A 472 10.51 -1.72 21.75
CA ASN A 472 11.09 -2.79 20.94
C ASN A 472 12.17 -2.28 19.97
N SER A 473 12.39 -0.97 19.89
CA SER A 473 13.38 -0.40 18.98
C SER A 473 14.81 -0.63 19.51
N SER A 474 15.71 -1.08 18.64
CA SER A 474 17.16 -1.17 18.90
C SER A 474 17.85 0.20 18.90
N ALA A 475 17.09 1.28 18.80
CA ALA A 475 17.60 2.64 18.73
C ALA A 475 18.28 3.02 20.06
N ASN A 476 19.52 3.48 19.95
CA ASN A 476 20.26 3.98 21.11
C ASN A 476 19.70 5.36 21.52
N TRP A 477 18.67 5.34 22.37
CA TRP A 477 17.96 6.54 22.84
C TRP A 477 18.85 7.51 23.62
N SER A 478 20.01 7.06 24.11
CA SER A 478 20.93 7.88 24.91
C SER A 478 21.48 9.11 24.17
N TYR A 479 21.46 9.08 22.83
CA TYR A 479 21.86 10.22 21.99
C TYR A 479 20.80 11.33 21.91
N TYR A 480 19.55 11.04 22.28
CA TYR A 480 18.39 11.95 22.07
C TYR A 480 17.94 12.68 23.36
N GLN A 481 18.85 12.86 24.31
CA GLN A 481 18.59 13.57 25.57
C GLN A 481 18.62 15.10 25.34
N SER A 482 17.46 15.66 25.00
CA SER A 482 17.33 17.07 24.60
C SER A 482 16.87 18.03 25.70
N TYR A 483 16.42 17.51 26.85
CA TYR A 483 15.92 18.33 27.96
C TYR A 483 16.93 18.46 29.10
N SER A 484 17.00 19.64 29.71
CA SER A 484 17.92 19.93 30.81
C SER A 484 17.63 19.14 32.10
N ASP A 485 16.39 18.69 32.29
CA ASP A 485 15.92 17.87 33.42
C ASP A 485 15.74 16.39 33.04
N PHE A 486 16.33 15.93 31.92
CA PHE A 486 16.15 14.55 31.45
C PHE A 486 16.57 13.49 32.48
N ASN A 487 17.56 13.80 33.33
CA ASN A 487 18.00 12.92 34.43
C ASN A 487 16.92 12.71 35.51
N THR A 488 15.89 13.54 35.57
CA THR A 488 14.74 13.39 36.48
C THR A 488 13.63 12.52 35.87
N VAL A 489 13.70 12.22 34.57
CA VAL A 489 12.77 11.31 33.90
C VAL A 489 13.00 9.90 34.44
N PRO A 490 11.95 9.20 34.94
CA PRO A 490 12.09 7.84 35.40
C PRO A 490 12.67 6.92 34.33
N ALA A 491 13.53 5.97 34.71
CA ALA A 491 14.22 5.09 33.77
C ALA A 491 13.28 4.37 32.78
N TRP A 492 12.07 4.00 33.23
CA TRP A 492 11.05 3.37 32.40
C TRP A 492 10.41 4.30 31.35
N ALA A 493 10.52 5.63 31.51
CA ALA A 493 10.01 6.63 30.58
C ALA A 493 11.09 7.20 29.65
N GLN A 494 12.36 7.11 30.03
CA GLN A 494 13.47 7.72 29.29
C GLN A 494 13.51 7.36 27.80
N PRO A 495 13.35 6.09 27.37
CA PRO A 495 13.37 5.75 25.94
C PRO A 495 12.23 6.42 25.17
N SER A 496 11.01 6.42 25.74
CA SER A 496 9.84 7.04 25.12
C SER A 496 10.00 8.55 25.01
N VAL A 497 10.44 9.22 26.09
CA VAL A 497 10.63 10.68 26.08
C VAL A 497 11.69 11.08 25.04
N ALA A 498 12.81 10.37 24.99
CA ALA A 498 13.90 10.65 24.07
C ALA A 498 13.48 10.49 22.60
N ILE A 499 12.91 9.34 22.24
CA ILE A 499 12.57 9.02 20.84
C ILE A 499 11.37 9.83 20.35
N LEU A 500 10.31 10.01 21.17
CA LEU A 500 9.17 10.85 20.79
C LEU A 500 9.58 12.32 20.60
N THR A 501 10.55 12.80 21.38
CA THR A 501 11.07 14.17 21.21
C THR A 501 11.91 14.29 19.95
N TYR A 502 12.78 13.31 19.67
CA TYR A 502 13.56 13.27 18.43
C TYR A 502 12.67 13.30 17.18
N ASN A 503 11.57 12.53 17.20
CA ASN A 503 10.57 12.51 16.12
C ASN A 503 9.67 13.75 16.09
N LYS A 504 9.85 14.72 17.01
CA LYS A 504 9.03 15.94 17.14
C LYS A 504 7.55 15.67 17.44
N TRP A 505 7.26 14.53 18.07
CA TRP A 505 5.92 14.15 18.52
C TRP A 505 5.66 14.54 19.98
N LEU A 506 6.73 14.78 20.74
CA LEU A 506 6.70 15.28 22.10
C LEU A 506 7.47 16.60 22.19
N SER A 507 7.03 17.52 23.03
CA SER A 507 7.71 18.78 23.28
C SER A 507 7.67 19.13 24.77
N GLY A 508 8.71 19.82 25.23
CA GLY A 508 8.78 20.43 26.56
C GLY A 508 7.86 21.64 26.69
N GLN A 509 7.85 22.28 27.85
CA GLN A 509 6.96 23.41 28.14
C GLN A 509 7.52 24.78 27.70
N GLY A 510 8.61 24.79 26.93
CA GLY A 510 9.23 26.02 26.38
C GLY A 510 10.36 26.61 27.23
N ASP A 511 10.62 26.06 28.41
CA ASP A 511 11.69 26.44 29.33
C ASP A 511 12.95 25.55 29.21
N GLY A 512 13.00 24.70 28.17
CA GLY A 512 14.08 23.72 27.98
C GLY A 512 13.98 22.49 28.90
N LYS A 513 12.83 22.27 29.55
CA LYS A 513 12.57 21.11 30.42
C LYS A 513 11.38 20.28 29.96
N PHE A 514 11.37 19.03 30.39
CA PHE A 514 10.30 18.08 30.14
C PHE A 514 9.24 18.05 31.25
N HIS A 515 9.62 18.27 32.51
CA HIS A 515 8.76 18.18 33.70
C HIS A 515 8.06 16.82 33.84
N PRO A 516 8.81 15.72 34.03
CA PRO A 516 8.26 14.35 33.95
C PRO A 516 7.17 14.03 34.97
N ASN A 517 7.19 14.67 36.14
CA ASN A 517 6.28 14.40 37.24
C ASN A 517 5.04 15.31 37.26
N ASP A 518 5.02 16.33 36.41
CA ASP A 518 3.88 17.24 36.33
C ASP A 518 2.66 16.54 35.73
N ASN A 519 1.48 16.87 36.24
CA ASN A 519 0.23 16.37 35.71
C ASN A 519 -0.13 17.09 34.41
N LEU A 520 -0.52 16.32 33.39
CA LEU A 520 -0.98 16.88 32.11
C LEU A 520 -2.24 17.73 32.29
N SER A 521 -2.25 18.89 31.65
CA SER A 521 -3.47 19.62 31.32
C SER A 521 -4.21 18.97 30.14
N ARG A 522 -5.48 19.31 29.97
CA ARG A 522 -6.30 18.86 28.83
C ARG A 522 -5.75 19.34 27.50
N ALA A 523 -5.25 20.58 27.45
CA ALA A 523 -4.60 21.14 26.27
C ALA A 523 -3.31 20.38 25.91
N GLU A 524 -2.47 20.04 26.89
CA GLU A 524 -1.26 19.24 26.66
C GLU A 524 -1.61 17.82 26.19
N ALA A 525 -2.62 17.18 26.78
CA ALA A 525 -3.05 15.85 26.37
C ALA A 525 -3.55 15.85 24.92
N ALA A 526 -4.37 16.84 24.54
CA ALA A 526 -4.82 17.02 23.17
C ALA A 526 -3.63 17.29 22.22
N ALA A 527 -2.69 18.14 22.60
CA ALA A 527 -1.55 18.47 21.76
C ALA A 527 -0.60 17.29 21.54
N MET A 528 -0.40 16.47 22.57
CA MET A 528 0.33 15.20 22.46
C MET A 528 -0.43 14.28 21.50
N LEU A 529 -1.69 13.92 21.79
CA LEU A 529 -2.48 12.97 21.00
C LEU A 529 -2.69 13.37 19.54
N TYR A 530 -2.78 14.67 19.25
CA TYR A 530 -2.90 15.18 17.88
C TYR A 530 -1.77 14.71 16.96
N LYS A 531 -0.56 14.54 17.50
CA LYS A 531 0.60 14.03 16.74
C LYS A 531 0.50 12.55 16.37
N PHE A 532 -0.50 11.85 16.91
CA PHE A 532 -0.72 10.40 16.76
C PHE A 532 -2.00 10.10 15.99
N LEU A 533 -2.61 11.11 15.35
CA LEU A 533 -3.74 10.89 14.46
C LEU A 533 -3.28 10.05 13.25
N PRO A 534 -3.94 8.93 12.96
CA PRO A 534 -3.69 8.17 11.75
C PRO A 534 -4.27 8.96 10.57
N PHE A 535 -3.43 9.66 9.82
CA PHE A 535 -3.81 10.28 8.54
C PHE A 535 -2.97 9.68 7.44
#